data_AF-A0AB40BC22-F1
#
_entry.id   AF-A0AB40BC22-F1
#
_cell.length_a   1.000
_cell.length_b   1.000
_cell.length_c   1.000
_cell.angle_alpha   90.00
_cell.angle_beta   90.00
_cell.angle_gamma   90.00
#
_symmetry.space_group_name_H-M   'P 1'
#
loop_
_entity.id
_entity.type
_entity.pdbx_description
1 polymer ?
#
loop_
_entity_poly.entity_id
_entity_poly.type
_entity_poly.pdbx_seq_one_letter_code
_entity_poly.pdbx_strand_id
1 'polypeptide(L)'
;MEIMKSSLKLLASCASLRALKQIHAHMFLNGLHHDNYVAVQLLSFCSRELREVGYARMIFNSLAHSANVFLWTAMITSYSNHQTGTMREAFTIYKLMQQQGPSPNKFTLSSVLKACSSLQAVAEGYAGSGNMLAARELFHLMSERGINSWNALVAGYTHNGECWEL
;
A
#
# COMPACT_ATOMS: atom_id res chain seq x y z
N MET A 1 23.72 -18.22 6.06
CA MET A 1 23.97 -17.04 5.21
C MET A 1 24.01 -17.35 3.71
N GLU A 2 24.69 -18.40 3.26
CA GLU A 2 24.83 -18.68 1.80
C GLU A 2 23.50 -19.01 1.10
N ILE A 3 22.61 -19.79 1.73
CA ILE A 3 21.29 -20.11 1.17
C ILE A 3 20.44 -18.83 0.96
N MET A 4 20.49 -17.91 1.92
CA MET A 4 19.80 -16.61 1.82
C MET A 4 20.34 -15.79 0.66
N LYS A 5 21.68 -15.65 0.53
CA LYS A 5 22.29 -14.92 -0.58
C LYS A 5 21.92 -15.53 -1.94
N SER A 6 21.95 -16.86 -2.05
CA SER A 6 21.55 -17.58 -3.27
C SER A 6 20.09 -17.31 -3.61
N SER A 7 19.19 -17.45 -2.64
CA SER A 7 17.76 -17.22 -2.84
C SER A 7 17.43 -15.79 -3.25
N LEU A 8 18.15 -14.79 -2.71
CA LEU A 8 18.00 -13.39 -3.10
C LEU A 8 18.54 -13.10 -4.51
N LYS A 9 19.61 -13.77 -4.93
CA LYS A 9 20.08 -13.70 -6.33
C LYS A 9 19.03 -14.28 -7.30
N LEU A 10 18.43 -15.42 -6.95
CA LEU A 10 17.36 -16.01 -7.76
C LEU A 10 16.15 -15.07 -7.84
N LEU A 11 15.79 -14.42 -6.74
CA LEU A 11 14.73 -13.41 -6.71
C LEU A 11 15.02 -12.25 -7.69
N ALA A 12 16.26 -11.75 -7.73
CA ALA A 12 16.64 -10.68 -8.65
C ALA A 12 16.53 -11.06 -10.14
N SER A 13 16.62 -12.36 -10.47
CA SER A 13 16.41 -12.88 -11.83
C SER A 13 14.98 -13.34 -12.11
N CYS A 14 14.06 -13.19 -11.16
CA CYS A 14 12.70 -13.67 -11.31
C CYS A 14 11.91 -12.80 -12.31
N ALA A 15 11.12 -13.44 -13.18
CA ALA A 15 10.33 -12.73 -14.19
C ALA A 15 8.84 -13.14 -14.19
N SER A 16 8.42 -14.03 -13.28
CA SER A 16 7.03 -14.49 -13.22
C SER A 16 6.59 -14.85 -11.81
N LEU A 17 5.28 -14.76 -11.55
CA LEU A 17 4.69 -15.18 -10.28
C LEU A 17 4.92 -16.67 -10.00
N ARG A 18 4.99 -17.50 -11.05
CA ARG A 18 5.29 -18.94 -10.91
C ARG A 18 6.70 -19.16 -10.36
N ALA A 19 7.70 -18.52 -10.95
CA ALA A 19 9.08 -18.61 -10.48
C ALA A 19 9.22 -18.03 -9.06
N LEU A 20 8.53 -16.91 -8.78
CA LEU A 20 8.52 -16.32 -7.44
C LEU A 20 7.98 -17.29 -6.39
N LYS A 21 6.86 -17.97 -6.68
CA LYS A 21 6.28 -18.99 -5.78
C LYS A 21 7.24 -20.15 -5.53
N GLN A 22 8.01 -20.57 -6.53
CA GLN A 22 9.04 -21.61 -6.36
C GLN A 22 10.19 -21.12 -5.47
N ILE A 23 10.66 -19.89 -5.66
CA ILE A 23 11.69 -19.28 -4.82
C ILE A 23 11.20 -19.13 -3.38
N HIS A 24 9.97 -18.65 -3.17
CA HIS A 24 9.38 -18.53 -1.83
C HIS A 24 9.23 -19.90 -1.16
N ALA A 25 8.79 -20.94 -1.88
CA ALA A 25 8.73 -22.31 -1.37
C ALA A 25 10.12 -22.84 -1.00
N HIS A 26 11.14 -22.58 -1.82
CA HIS A 26 12.52 -22.94 -1.52
C HIS A 26 13.02 -22.24 -0.24
N MET A 27 12.77 -20.94 -0.09
CA MET A 27 13.11 -20.19 1.12
C MET A 27 12.40 -20.76 2.35
N PHE A 28 11.13 -21.17 2.22
CA PHE A 28 10.37 -21.81 3.29
C PHE A 28 11.02 -23.12 3.74
N LEU A 29 11.32 -24.02 2.80
CA LEU A 29 11.95 -25.32 3.07
C LEU A 29 13.34 -25.19 3.72
N ASN A 30 14.02 -24.08 3.51
CA ASN A 30 15.32 -23.78 4.12
C ASN A 30 15.21 -22.96 5.42
N GLY A 31 14.02 -22.80 5.99
CA GLY A 31 13.81 -22.13 7.28
C GLY A 31 13.92 -20.60 7.25
N LEU A 32 13.89 -19.98 6.06
CA LEU A 32 14.01 -18.52 5.92
C LEU A 32 12.66 -17.77 6.01
N HIS A 33 11.55 -18.48 6.14
CA HIS A 33 10.21 -17.91 6.04
C HIS A 33 9.85 -16.96 7.19
N HIS A 34 10.50 -17.07 8.36
CA HIS A 34 10.31 -16.15 9.49
C HIS A 34 11.23 -14.93 9.47
N ASP A 35 12.18 -14.88 8.52
CA ASP A 35 13.14 -13.78 8.44
C ASP A 35 12.46 -12.54 7.82
N ASN A 36 12.31 -11.49 8.64
CA ASN A 36 11.69 -10.24 8.22
C ASN A 36 12.44 -9.57 7.06
N TYR A 37 13.77 -9.69 6.99
CA TYR A 37 14.56 -9.13 5.90
C TYR A 37 14.24 -9.84 4.59
N VAL A 38 14.22 -11.18 4.59
CA VAL A 38 13.83 -11.98 3.41
C VAL A 38 12.39 -11.67 2.98
N ALA A 39 11.47 -11.58 3.95
CA ALA A 39 10.08 -11.24 3.70
C ALA A 39 9.92 -9.85 3.06
N VAL A 40 10.65 -8.84 3.54
CA VAL A 40 10.66 -7.49 2.95
C VAL A 40 11.13 -7.53 1.49
N GLN A 41 12.18 -8.30 1.19
CA GLN A 41 12.67 -8.43 -0.19
C GLN A 41 11.64 -9.10 -1.10
N LEU A 42 11.06 -10.23 -0.67
CA LEU A 42 10.00 -10.90 -1.42
C LEU A 42 8.82 -9.97 -1.66
N LEU A 43 8.27 -9.38 -0.59
CA LEU A 43 7.11 -8.50 -0.63
C LEU A 43 7.33 -7.32 -1.59
N SER A 44 8.47 -6.64 -1.45
CA SER A 44 8.83 -5.50 -2.30
C SER A 44 8.95 -5.91 -3.76
N PHE A 45 9.54 -7.08 -4.04
CA PHE A 45 9.66 -7.63 -5.37
C PHE A 45 8.28 -7.94 -6.00
N CYS A 46 7.37 -8.57 -5.26
CA CYS A 46 6.00 -8.85 -5.71
C CYS A 46 5.31 -7.58 -6.20
N SER A 47 5.40 -6.52 -5.40
CA SER A 47 4.71 -5.26 -5.65
C SER A 47 5.33 -4.45 -6.79
N ARG A 48 6.67 -4.39 -6.87
CA ARG A 48 7.38 -3.54 -7.83
C ARG A 48 7.51 -4.16 -9.21
N GLU A 49 8.00 -5.40 -9.27
CA GLU A 49 8.37 -6.03 -10.54
C GLU A 49 7.18 -6.77 -11.15
N LEU A 50 6.37 -7.44 -10.32
CA LEU A 50 5.23 -8.24 -10.80
C LEU A 50 3.88 -7.53 -10.69
N ARG A 51 3.80 -6.40 -9.96
CA ARG A 51 2.54 -5.70 -9.62
C ARG A 51 1.51 -6.58 -8.89
N GLU A 52 1.97 -7.66 -8.24
CA GLU A 52 1.17 -8.68 -7.55
C GLU A 52 1.03 -8.36 -6.06
N VAL A 53 0.28 -7.30 -5.74
CA VAL A 53 0.11 -6.85 -4.34
C VAL A 53 -0.69 -7.85 -3.49
N GLY A 54 -1.53 -8.68 -4.11
CA GLY A 54 -2.22 -9.77 -3.41
C GLY A 54 -1.25 -10.79 -2.82
N TYR A 55 -0.20 -11.15 -3.56
CA TYR A 55 0.82 -12.08 -3.07
C TYR A 55 1.72 -11.43 -2.00
N ALA A 56 2.07 -10.15 -2.17
CA ALA A 56 2.70 -9.35 -1.11
C ALA A 56 1.89 -9.36 0.19
N ARG A 57 0.57 -9.17 0.10
CA ARG A 57 -0.32 -9.19 1.27
C ARG A 57 -0.37 -10.55 1.95
N MET A 58 -0.33 -11.64 1.19
CA MET A 58 -0.28 -12.99 1.74
C MET A 58 0.99 -13.21 2.57
N ILE A 59 2.15 -12.81 2.04
CA ILE A 59 3.44 -12.89 2.77
C ILE A 59 3.37 -12.05 4.05
N PHE A 60 2.88 -10.81 3.94
CA PHE A 60 2.72 -9.92 5.08
C PHE A 60 1.84 -10.56 6.18
N ASN A 61 0.65 -11.07 5.80
CA ASN A 61 -0.28 -11.67 6.76
C ASN A 61 0.32 -12.90 7.47
N SER A 62 1.17 -13.69 6.81
CA SER A 62 1.85 -14.82 7.45
C SER A 62 2.86 -14.43 8.53
N LEU A 63 3.29 -13.16 8.56
CA LEU A 63 4.33 -12.67 9.46
C LEU A 63 3.88 -11.48 10.32
N ALA A 64 2.66 -10.99 10.14
CA ALA A 64 2.18 -9.74 10.73
C ALA A 64 2.38 -9.68 12.26
N HIS A 65 2.22 -10.81 12.95
CA HIS A 65 2.38 -10.88 14.41
C HIS A 65 3.83 -10.64 14.89
N SER A 66 4.83 -11.07 14.10
CA SER A 66 6.26 -10.90 14.41
C SER A 66 6.94 -9.90 13.46
N ALA A 67 6.16 -9.07 12.78
CA ALA A 67 6.63 -8.16 11.75
C ALA A 67 7.28 -6.93 12.38
N ASN A 68 8.48 -6.58 11.91
CA ASN A 68 9.15 -5.35 12.31
C ASN A 68 8.65 -4.13 11.50
N VAL A 69 9.09 -2.93 11.89
CA VAL A 69 8.68 -1.66 11.24
C VAL A 69 8.93 -1.66 9.73
N PHE A 70 9.95 -2.37 9.25
CA PHE A 70 10.30 -2.42 7.83
C PHE A 70 9.28 -3.23 7.03
N LEU A 71 8.81 -4.37 7.55
CA LEU A 71 7.82 -5.20 6.86
C LEU A 71 6.45 -4.50 6.78
N TRP A 72 6.02 -3.84 7.85
CA TRP A 72 4.83 -2.98 7.85
C TRP A 72 4.97 -1.83 6.84
N THR A 73 6.09 -1.12 6.88
CA THR A 73 6.36 0.00 5.95
C THR A 73 6.40 -0.45 4.50
N ALA A 74 6.99 -1.62 4.23
CA ALA A 74 7.02 -2.20 2.89
C ALA A 74 5.60 -2.49 2.37
N MET A 75 4.73 -3.10 3.20
CA MET A 75 3.34 -3.37 2.81
C MET A 75 2.54 -2.09 2.53
N ILE A 76 2.68 -1.06 3.38
CA ILE A 76 2.04 0.25 3.17
C ILE A 76 2.54 0.87 1.86
N THR A 77 3.86 0.87 1.66
CA THR A 77 4.48 1.41 0.45
C THR A 77 4.05 0.66 -0.81
N SER A 78 3.86 -0.66 -0.73
CA SER A 78 3.35 -1.48 -1.83
C SER A 78 1.95 -1.07 -2.26
N TYR A 79 1.06 -0.78 -1.32
CA TYR A 79 -0.27 -0.25 -1.63
C TYR A 79 -0.21 1.21 -2.12
N SER A 80 0.58 2.08 -1.48
CA SER A 80 0.72 3.48 -1.89
C SER A 80 1.31 3.68 -3.30
N ASN A 81 2.04 2.69 -3.81
CA ASN A 81 2.65 2.73 -5.14
C ASN A 81 1.89 1.93 -6.20
N HIS A 82 0.85 1.19 -5.82
CA HIS A 82 0.05 0.42 -6.77
C HIS A 82 -1.02 1.32 -7.44
N GLN A 83 -1.71 0.78 -8.45
CA GLN A 83 -2.69 1.53 -9.24
C GLN A 83 -3.89 1.98 -8.38
N THR A 84 -4.64 2.93 -8.95
CA THR A 84 -5.86 3.52 -8.41
C THR A 84 -6.79 2.46 -7.81
N GLY A 85 -7.20 2.66 -6.56
CA GLY A 85 -8.09 1.76 -5.81
C GLY A 85 -7.45 1.12 -4.59
N THR A 86 -6.12 1.03 -4.52
CA THR A 86 -5.40 0.36 -3.43
C THR A 86 -4.95 1.26 -2.27
N MET A 87 -5.19 2.57 -2.40
CA MET A 87 -4.76 3.57 -1.40
C MET A 87 -5.47 3.37 -0.07
N ARG A 88 -6.73 2.90 -0.10
CA ARG A 88 -7.52 2.59 1.10
C ARG A 88 -6.85 1.49 1.93
N GLU A 89 -6.26 0.51 1.28
CA GLU A 89 -5.56 -0.60 1.92
C GLU A 89 -4.27 -0.12 2.58
N ALA A 90 -3.58 0.87 2.01
CA ALA A 90 -2.43 1.51 2.66
C ALA A 90 -2.83 2.10 4.03
N PHE A 91 -3.96 2.83 4.10
CA PHE A 91 -4.49 3.34 5.37
C PHE A 91 -4.95 2.23 6.31
N THR A 92 -5.56 1.18 5.76
CA THR A 92 -6.04 0.05 6.56
C THR A 92 -4.86 -0.64 7.25
N ILE A 93 -3.76 -0.87 6.54
CA ILE A 93 -2.52 -1.41 7.12
C ILE A 93 -1.90 -0.42 8.11
N TYR A 94 -1.89 0.88 7.80
CA TYR A 94 -1.36 1.89 8.72
C TYR A 94 -2.13 1.93 10.05
N LYS A 95 -3.47 1.92 10.01
CA LYS A 95 -4.31 1.84 11.22
C LYS A 95 -4.04 0.56 12.01
N LEU A 96 -3.91 -0.57 11.30
CA LEU A 96 -3.58 -1.84 11.94
C LEU A 96 -2.20 -1.80 12.61
N MET A 97 -1.21 -1.17 11.98
CA MET A 97 0.13 -0.94 12.54
C MET A 97 0.06 -0.11 13.83
N GLN A 98 -0.76 0.95 13.85
CA GLN A 98 -0.93 1.78 15.05
C GLN A 98 -1.60 1.03 16.21
N GLN A 99 -2.46 0.06 15.90
CA GLN A 99 -3.20 -0.70 16.92
C GLN A 99 -2.42 -1.89 17.46
N GLN A 100 -1.68 -2.60 16.59
CA GLN A 100 -1.14 -3.93 16.89
C GLN A 100 0.32 -4.11 16.46
N GLY A 101 0.90 -3.11 15.80
CA GLY A 101 2.24 -3.18 15.22
C GLY A 101 3.26 -2.29 15.94
N PRO A 102 4.50 -2.23 15.41
CA PRO A 102 5.51 -1.32 15.89
C PRO A 102 5.16 0.14 15.56
N SER A 103 5.78 1.09 16.27
CA SER A 103 5.59 2.52 15.98
C SER A 103 5.97 2.86 14.52
N PRO A 104 5.12 3.60 13.79
CA PRO A 104 5.45 4.13 12.47
C PRO A 104 6.74 4.95 12.50
N ASN A 105 7.52 4.88 11.41
CA ASN A 105 8.70 5.72 11.22
C ASN A 105 8.45 6.78 10.12
N LYS A 106 9.42 7.66 9.91
CA LYS A 106 9.34 8.71 8.88
C LYS A 106 9.03 8.19 7.47
N PHE A 107 9.53 7.00 7.11
CA PHE A 107 9.26 6.39 5.81
C PHE A 107 7.82 5.86 5.74
N THR A 108 7.32 5.27 6.82
CA THR A 108 5.91 4.88 6.94
C THR A 108 5.00 6.09 6.69
N LEU A 109 5.26 7.20 7.39
CA LEU A 109 4.47 8.42 7.26
C LEU A 109 4.52 9.01 5.84
N SER A 110 5.71 9.02 5.23
CA SER A 110 5.87 9.47 3.84
C SER A 110 5.04 8.62 2.86
N SER A 111 5.00 7.30 3.03
CA SER A 111 4.20 6.41 2.17
C SER A 111 2.70 6.61 2.36
N VAL A 112 2.25 6.88 3.60
CA VAL A 112 0.84 7.19 3.90
C VAL A 112 0.44 8.54 3.29
N LEU A 113 1.28 9.57 3.43
CA LEU A 113 1.02 10.89 2.84
C LEU A 113 0.92 10.83 1.32
N LYS A 114 1.78 10.02 0.66
CA LYS A 114 1.67 9.78 -0.79
C LYS A 114 0.32 9.14 -1.17
N ALA A 115 -0.19 8.21 -0.36
CA ALA A 115 -1.52 7.65 -0.59
C ALA A 115 -2.62 8.70 -0.39
N CYS A 116 -2.51 9.58 0.62
CA CYS A 116 -3.44 10.70 0.83
C CYS A 116 -3.47 11.64 -0.38
N SER A 117 -2.30 12.10 -0.84
CA SER A 117 -2.22 13.04 -1.95
C SER A 117 -2.78 12.45 -3.24
N SER A 118 -2.57 11.14 -3.45
CA SER A 118 -3.09 10.44 -4.61
C SER A 118 -4.61 10.28 -4.54
N LEU A 119 -5.18 9.97 -3.37
CA LEU A 119 -6.64 9.95 -3.17
C LEU A 119 -7.25 11.33 -3.41
N GLN A 120 -6.63 12.38 -2.89
CA GLN A 120 -7.10 13.75 -3.07
C GLN A 120 -7.14 14.15 -4.55
N ALA A 121 -6.06 13.89 -5.29
CA ALA A 121 -6.01 14.19 -6.72
C ALA A 121 -7.09 13.44 -7.53
N VAL A 122 -7.40 12.19 -7.16
CA VAL A 122 -8.49 11.44 -7.80
C VAL A 122 -9.86 12.02 -7.44
N ALA A 123 -10.07 12.42 -6.19
CA ALA A 123 -11.31 13.08 -5.76
C ALA A 123 -11.53 14.41 -6.47
N GLU A 124 -10.48 15.23 -6.61
CA GLU A 124 -10.49 16.47 -7.38
C GLU A 124 -10.84 16.23 -8.86
N GLY A 125 -10.27 15.20 -9.47
CA GLY A 125 -10.59 14.80 -10.84
C GLY A 125 -12.07 14.44 -11.02
N TYR A 126 -12.65 13.66 -10.10
CA TYR A 126 -14.07 13.32 -10.14
C TYR A 126 -14.97 14.53 -9.90
N ALA A 127 -14.60 15.41 -8.97
CA ALA A 127 -15.34 16.65 -8.71
C ALA A 127 -15.38 17.56 -9.94
N GLY A 128 -14.23 17.75 -10.61
CA GLY A 128 -14.13 18.53 -11.84
C GLY A 128 -14.84 17.90 -13.05
N SER A 129 -15.03 16.58 -13.06
CA SER A 129 -15.73 15.87 -14.13
C SER A 129 -17.24 15.69 -13.88
N GLY A 130 -17.79 16.22 -12.79
CA GLY A 130 -19.21 16.07 -12.45
C GLY A 130 -19.59 14.77 -11.71
N ASN A 131 -18.64 13.94 -11.32
CA ASN A 131 -18.90 12.71 -10.57
C ASN A 131 -18.79 12.96 -9.05
N MET A 132 -19.72 13.74 -8.51
CA MET A 132 -19.70 14.17 -7.11
C MET A 132 -19.83 13.01 -6.12
N LEU A 133 -20.57 11.95 -6.48
CA LEU A 133 -20.70 10.75 -5.65
C LEU A 133 -19.35 10.06 -5.45
N ALA A 134 -18.59 9.81 -6.51
CA ALA A 134 -17.26 9.19 -6.40
C ALA A 134 -16.25 10.10 -5.67
N ALA A 135 -16.30 11.41 -5.92
CA ALA A 135 -15.46 12.38 -5.23
C ALA A 135 -15.72 12.34 -3.71
N ARG A 136 -16.98 12.29 -3.30
CA ARG A 136 -17.41 12.22 -1.90
C ARG A 136 -16.97 10.91 -1.24
N GLU A 137 -17.15 9.77 -1.90
CA GLU A 137 -16.70 8.48 -1.36
C GLU A 137 -15.20 8.50 -1.05
N LEU A 138 -14.37 8.98 -1.97
CA LEU A 138 -12.92 9.11 -1.76
C LEU A 138 -12.58 10.09 -0.64
N PHE A 139 -13.29 11.20 -0.57
CA PHE A 139 -13.15 12.18 0.51
C PHE A 139 -13.43 11.55 1.89
N HIS A 140 -14.39 10.64 1.98
CA HIS A 140 -14.65 9.91 3.24
C HIS A 140 -13.56 8.92 3.63
N LEU A 141 -12.78 8.43 2.66
CA LEU A 141 -11.65 7.53 2.89
C LEU A 141 -10.38 8.27 3.36
N MET A 142 -10.31 9.59 3.20
CA MET A 142 -9.20 10.40 3.70
C MET A 142 -9.25 10.47 5.24
N SER A 143 -8.18 10.00 5.89
CA SER A 143 -8.05 10.03 7.36
C SER A 143 -7.77 11.42 7.91
N GLU A 144 -7.08 12.27 7.13
CA GLU A 144 -6.91 13.70 7.40
C GLU A 144 -7.54 14.49 6.26
N ARG A 145 -8.63 15.21 6.56
CA ARG A 145 -9.31 16.11 5.63
C ARG A 145 -8.74 17.51 5.82
N GLY A 146 -7.69 17.82 5.08
CA GLY A 146 -7.09 19.14 5.06
C GLY A 146 -7.96 20.16 4.32
N ILE A 147 -7.66 21.45 4.50
CA ILE A 147 -8.40 22.55 3.85
C ILE A 147 -8.47 22.39 2.32
N ASN A 148 -7.42 21.82 1.71
CA ASN A 148 -7.36 21.58 0.27
C ASN A 148 -8.40 20.56 -0.20
N SER A 149 -8.57 19.47 0.56
CA SER A 149 -9.55 18.42 0.24
C SER A 149 -11.00 18.89 0.39
N TRP A 150 -11.27 19.78 1.35
CA TRP A 150 -12.58 20.44 1.49
C TRP A 150 -12.83 21.45 0.37
N ASN A 151 -11.84 22.30 0.05
CA ASN A 151 -11.95 23.30 -1.02
C ASN A 151 -12.23 22.62 -2.37
N ALA A 152 -11.57 21.49 -2.66
CA ALA A 152 -11.82 20.69 -3.84
C ALA A 152 -13.28 20.22 -3.94
N LEU A 153 -13.82 19.71 -2.82
CA LEU A 153 -15.20 19.20 -2.78
C LEU A 153 -16.23 20.32 -2.94
N VAL A 154 -16.04 21.44 -2.23
CA VAL A 154 -16.90 22.64 -2.34
C VAL A 154 -16.87 23.19 -3.77
N ALA A 155 -15.69 23.34 -4.35
CA ALA A 155 -15.55 23.79 -5.74
C ALA A 155 -16.30 22.86 -6.71
N GLY A 156 -16.20 21.54 -6.51
CA GLY A 156 -16.97 20.54 -7.26
C GLY A 156 -18.48 20.75 -7.16
N TYR A 157 -19.02 20.88 -5.94
CA TYR A 157 -20.46 21.10 -5.73
C TYR A 157 -20.93 22.41 -6.37
N THR A 158 -20.11 23.48 -6.29
CA THR A 158 -20.44 24.76 -6.93
C THR A 158 -20.43 24.70 -8.44
N HIS A 159 -19.52 23.95 -9.04
CA HIS A 159 -19.39 23.86 -10.50
C HIS A 159 -20.50 22.99 -11.12
N ASN A 160 -20.95 21.97 -10.39
CA ASN A 160 -21.99 21.05 -10.86
C ASN A 160 -23.41 21.48 -10.49
N GLY A 161 -23.58 22.62 -9.81
CA GLY A 161 -24.89 23.15 -9.45
C GLY A 161 -25.60 22.40 -8.31
N GLU A 162 -24.86 21.58 -7.54
CA GLU A 162 -25.36 20.75 -6.44
C GLU A 162 -25.03 21.40 -5.06
N CYS A 163 -24.99 22.73 -4.98
CA CYS A 163 -24.56 23.48 -3.79
C CYS A 163 -25.35 23.19 -2.51
N TRP A 164 -26.55 22.61 -2.61
CA TRP A 164 -27.43 22.30 -1.47
C TRP A 164 -27.08 20.98 -0.76
N GLU A 165 -26.17 20.16 -1.30
CA GLU A 165 -25.75 18.88 -0.69
C GLU A 165 -24.53 18.98 0.24
N LEU A 166 -24.05 20.21 0.50
CA LEU A 166 -22.91 20.50 1.38
C LEU A 166 -23.13 20.12 2.85
#